data_AF-A0A850MLR2-F1
#
_entry.id   AF-A0A850MLR2-F1
#
_cell.length_a   1.000
_cell.length_b   1.000
_cell.length_c   1.000
_cell.angle_alpha   90.00
_cell.angle_beta   90.00
_cell.angle_gamma   90.00
#
_symmetry.space_group_name_H-M   'P 1'
#
loop_
_entity.id
_entity.type
_entity.pdbx_description
1 polymer ?
#
loop_
_entity_poly.entity_id
_entity_poly.type
_entity_poly.pdbx_seq_one_letter_code
_entity_poly.pdbx_strand_id
1 'polypeptide(L)' 'MSVFFEKKKVVVPGETLAEGQYKAGYGTYKVKDLIKSSIVGLPDIKNNYITVIPLQGAYIS' A
#
# COMPACT_ATOMS: atom_id res chain seq x y z
N MET A 1 0.34 15.34 -4.76
CA MET A 1 -0.06 14.04 -4.19
C MET A 1 -0.64 13.24 -5.33
N SER A 2 -0.04 12.08 -5.62
CA SER A 2 -0.42 11.24 -6.75
C SER A 2 -0.57 9.80 -6.27
N VAL A 3 -1.64 9.13 -6.71
CA VAL A 3 -1.91 7.71 -6.45
C VAL A 3 -1.73 6.98 -7.77
N PHE A 4 -0.95 5.91 -7.77
CA PHE A 4 -0.55 5.18 -8.98
C PHE A 4 -1.26 3.83 -9.15
N PHE A 5 -2.13 3.45 -8.21
CA PHE A 5 -2.91 2.22 -8.29
C PHE A 5 -4.38 2.47 -8.59
N GLU A 6 -5.00 1.52 -9.27
CA GLU A 6 -6.45 1.46 -9.46
C GLU A 6 -7.12 0.72 -8.30
N LYS A 7 -8.33 1.16 -7.93
CA LYS A 7 -9.13 0.44 -6.93
C LYS A 7 -9.33 -1.01 -7.37
N LYS A 8 -9.04 -1.96 -6.47
CA LYS A 8 -9.18 -3.42 -6.65
C LYS A 8 -8.16 -4.09 -7.59
N LYS A 9 -7.12 -3.40 -8.04
CA LYS A 9 -6.00 -4.05 -8.73
C LYS A 9 -5.09 -4.76 -7.71
N VAL A 10 -4.69 -5.98 -8.00
CA VAL A 10 -3.70 -6.70 -7.18
C VAL A 10 -2.33 -6.03 -7.34
N VAL A 11 -1.65 -5.80 -6.22
CA VAL A 11 -0.28 -5.25 -6.18
C VAL A 11 0.70 -6.26 -5.64
N VAL A 12 1.99 -6.09 -5.96
CA VAL A 12 3.09 -6.95 -5.52
C VAL A 12 4.12 -6.20 -4.66
N PRO A 13 4.93 -6.89 -3.84
CA PRO A 13 6.00 -6.26 -3.08
C PRO A 13 6.95 -5.45 -3.97
N GLY A 14 7.23 -4.21 -3.59
CA GLY A 14 8.09 -3.28 -4.33
C GLY A 14 7.36 -2.34 -5.29
N GLU A 15 6.08 -2.61 -5.60
CA GLU A 15 5.25 -1.76 -6.45
C GLU A 15 4.95 -0.41 -5.78
N THR A 16 5.06 0.69 -6.53
CA THR A 16 4.80 2.04 -6.04
C THR A 16 3.30 2.31 -6.04
N LEU A 17 2.75 2.66 -4.89
CA LEU A 17 1.32 2.89 -4.69
C LEU A 17 0.97 4.38 -4.72
N ALA A 18 1.80 5.22 -4.11
CA ALA A 18 1.55 6.65 -4.03
C ALA A 18 2.84 7.45 -3.83
N GLU A 19 2.78 8.75 -4.11
CA GLU A 19 3.86 9.71 -3.87
C GLU A 19 3.34 10.94 -3.11
N GLY A 20 4.17 11.39 -2.16
CA GLY A 20 4.01 12.63 -1.42
C GLY A 20 3.73 12.45 0.07
N GLN A 21 2.83 13.28 0.60
CA GLN A 21 2.53 13.36 2.04
C GLN A 21 1.55 12.30 2.57
N TYR A 22 1.43 11.18 1.85
CA TYR A 22 0.71 10.01 2.36
C TYR A 22 1.48 9.34 3.49
N LYS A 23 0.75 8.66 4.37
CA LYS A 23 1.31 7.83 5.43
C LYS A 23 1.31 6.36 5.02
N ALA A 24 2.39 5.65 5.34
CA ALA A 24 2.44 4.20 5.16
C ALA A 24 1.60 3.52 6.25
N GLY A 25 0.63 2.73 5.83
CA GLY A 25 -0.16 1.87 6.71
C GLY A 25 0.26 0.40 6.57
N TYR A 26 -0.60 -0.51 7.03
CA TYR A 26 -0.37 -1.95 6.97
C TYR A 26 -0.07 -2.45 5.54
N GLY A 27 0.91 -3.34 5.40
CA GLY A 27 1.29 -3.90 4.10
C GLY A 27 2.01 -2.93 3.16
N THR A 28 2.46 -1.79 3.68
CA THR A 28 3.21 -0.78 2.92
C THR A 28 4.42 -0.28 3.69
N TYR A 29 5.36 0.32 2.97
CA TYR A 29 6.50 1.02 3.55
C TYR A 29 6.79 2.28 2.73
N LYS A 30 7.42 3.27 3.38
CA LYS A 30 7.78 4.54 2.74
C LYS A 30 9.28 4.55 2.47
N VAL A 31 9.66 4.89 1.22
CA VAL A 31 11.04 5.13 0.80
C VAL A 31 11.13 6.53 0.25
N LYS A 32 11.83 7.43 0.96
CA LYS A 32 11.85 8.87 0.66
C LYS A 32 10.41 9.42 0.64
N ASP A 33 9.88 9.77 -0.53
CA ASP A 33 8.52 10.27 -0.73
C ASP A 33 7.58 9.28 -1.44
N LEU A 34 8.05 8.06 -1.71
CA LEU A 34 7.28 7.01 -2.36
C LEU A 34 6.76 6.02 -1.33
N ILE A 35 5.47 5.69 -1.41
CA ILE A 35 4.90 4.54 -0.69
C ILE A 35 4.88 3.34 -1.62
N LYS A 36 5.41 2.22 -1.11
CA LYS A 36 5.50 0.96 -1.83
C LYS A 36 4.78 -0.15 -1.07
N SER A 37 4.28 -1.14 -1.79
CA SER A 37 3.73 -2.35 -1.17
C SER A 37 4.84 -3.22 -0.60
N SER A 38 4.67 -3.79 0.59
CA SER A 38 5.54 -4.85 1.12
C SER A 38 4.97 -6.25 0.90
N ILE A 39 3.71 -6.37 0.49
CA ILE A 39 2.99 -7.64 0.40
C ILE A 39 2.20 -7.76 -0.92
N VAL A 40 1.72 -8.95 -1.23
CA VAL A 40 0.75 -9.15 -2.31
C VAL A 40 -0.65 -8.89 -1.77
N GLY A 41 -1.42 -8.01 -2.41
CA GLY A 41 -2.71 -7.61 -1.86
C GLY A 41 -3.53 -6.64 -2.70
N LEU A 42 -4.59 -6.12 -2.10
CA LEU A 42 -5.43 -5.07 -2.67
C LEU A 42 -5.11 -3.74 -1.97
N PRO A 43 -4.63 -2.72 -2.70
CA PRO A 43 -4.33 -1.42 -2.14
C PRO A 43 -5.63 -0.65 -1.85
N ASP A 44 -5.63 0.08 -0.73
CA ASP A 44 -6.73 0.91 -0.27
C ASP A 44 -6.21 2.20 0.38
N ILE A 45 -7.04 3.24 0.37
CA ILE A 45 -6.71 4.54 0.96
C ILE A 45 -7.77 4.88 1.99
N LYS A 46 -7.37 5.00 3.26
CA LYS A 46 -8.24 5.42 4.36
C LYS A 46 -7.55 6.50 5.19
N ASN A 47 -8.19 7.64 5.37
CA ASN A 47 -7.71 8.74 6.23
C ASN A 47 -6.24 9.14 5.98
N ASN A 48 -5.83 9.24 4.71
CA ASN A 48 -4.46 9.55 4.28
C ASN A 48 -3.41 8.44 4.52
N TYR A 49 -3.82 7.25 4.96
CA TYR A 49 -2.99 6.06 4.99
C TYR A 49 -3.20 5.23 3.73
N ILE A 50 -2.10 4.83 3.10
CA ILE A 50 -2.11 3.79 2.07
C ILE A 50 -1.91 2.46 2.79
N THR A 51 -2.85 1.55 2.62
CA THR A 51 -2.80 0.21 3.18
C THR A 51 -2.95 -0.81 2.07
N VAL A 52 -2.36 -1.99 2.26
CA VAL A 52 -2.58 -3.13 1.37
C VAL A 52 -3.27 -4.22 2.17
N ILE A 53 -4.45 -4.63 1.71
CA ILE A 53 -5.21 -5.74 2.28
C ILE A 53 -4.57 -7.03 1.73
N PRO A 54 -3.96 -7.88 2.58
CA PRO A 54 -3.31 -9.11 2.15
C PRO A 54 -4.33 -10.06 1.50
N LEU A 55 -3.95 -10.70 0.40
CA LEU A 55 -4.73 -11.82 -0.17
C LEU A 55 -4.48 -13.13 0.58
N GLN A 56 -3.32 -13.25 1.22
CA GLN A 56 -2.90 -14.41 2.01
C GLN A 56 -2.01 -13.93 3.16
N GLY A 57 -2.01 -14.67 4.27
CA GLY A 57 -1.20 -14.35 5.44
C GLY A 57 -1.62 -15.18 6.65
N ALA A 58 -0.74 -15.21 7.66
CA ALA A 58 -1.09 -15.78 8.95
C ALA A 58 -2.07 -14.86 9.70
N TYR A 59 -2.91 -15.44 10.55
CA TYR A 59 -3.70 -14.66 11.51
C TYR A 59 -2.74 -13.99 12.50
N ILE A 60 -2.82 -12.66 12.62
CA ILE A 60 -2.07 -11.88 13.60
C ILE A 60 -3.07 -11.51 14.69
N SER A 61 -2.91 -12.08 15.90
CA SER A 61 -3.72 -11.78 17.08
C SER A 61 -3.26 -10.50 17.76
#